data_AF-A0A2V5PW05-F1
#
_entry.id   AF-A0A2V5PW05-F1
#
_cell.length_a   1.000
_cell.length_b   1.000
_cell.length_c   1.000
_cell.angle_alpha   90.00
_cell.angle_beta   90.00
_cell.angle_gamma   90.00
#
_symmetry.space_group_name_H-M   'P 1'
#
loop_
_entity.id
_entity.type
_entity.pdbx_description
1 polymer ?
#
loop_
_entity_poly.entity_id
_entity_poly.type
_entity_poly.pdbx_seq_one_letter_code
_entity_poly.pdbx_strand_id
1 'polypeptide(L)'
;RAPGLKSTAEFQRLAKDIPSEGNGFSFTSRRFGETVIQLQRQALSRSANTPAPLKELMESLLAPDKATFGYAVVANTSEGWLSAANGNRSAANAFLAAPVAVTAVSAGMLLPALAKAKQRAQNLACINNLRQIELAKKMWATDNNKGDTATPARSDLSSYLSSKGFLTCPGGGSYTINSVGEPPECSVAGHKLPAR
;
A
#
# COMPACT_ATOMS: atom_id res chain seq x y z
N ARG A 1 -21.49 -9.30 -28.04
CA ARG A 1 -20.32 -8.99 -27.17
C ARG A 1 -19.36 -8.18 -28.02
N ALA A 2 -18.92 -7.00 -27.61
CA ALA A 2 -17.99 -6.20 -28.40
C ALA A 2 -16.66 -6.96 -28.60
N PRO A 3 -16.01 -6.87 -29.77
CA PRO A 3 -14.72 -7.48 -30.02
C PRO A 3 -13.70 -7.00 -28.98
N GLY A 4 -13.00 -7.93 -28.33
CA GLY A 4 -12.03 -7.61 -27.27
C GLY A 4 -10.80 -6.87 -27.80
N LEU A 5 -9.98 -6.31 -26.91
CA LEU A 5 -8.77 -5.55 -27.29
C LEU A 5 -7.82 -6.33 -28.22
N LYS A 6 -7.73 -7.65 -28.04
CA LYS A 6 -6.88 -8.56 -28.85
C LYS A 6 -7.27 -8.63 -30.33
N SER A 7 -8.51 -8.27 -30.67
CA SER A 7 -8.99 -8.27 -32.06
C SER A 7 -8.81 -6.91 -32.77
N THR A 8 -8.24 -5.91 -32.10
CA THR A 8 -7.97 -4.62 -32.74
C THR A 8 -6.73 -4.71 -33.64
N ALA A 9 -6.78 -4.06 -34.80
CA ALA A 9 -5.64 -3.99 -35.72
C ALA A 9 -4.40 -3.34 -35.07
N GLU A 10 -4.62 -2.39 -34.16
CA GLU A 10 -3.53 -1.74 -33.40
C GLU A 10 -2.82 -2.73 -32.48
N PHE A 11 -3.57 -3.57 -31.76
CA PHE A 11 -2.99 -4.62 -30.91
C PHE A 11 -2.19 -5.62 -31.73
N GLN A 12 -2.77 -6.13 -32.83
CA GLN A 12 -2.12 -7.13 -33.68
C GLN A 12 -0.84 -6.61 -34.33
N ARG A 13 -0.81 -5.33 -34.73
CA ARG A 13 0.39 -4.70 -35.26
C ARG A 13 1.49 -4.55 -34.20
N LEU A 14 1.13 -4.18 -32.96
CA LEU A 14 2.09 -3.90 -31.89
C LEU A 14 2.62 -5.17 -31.20
N ALA A 15 1.82 -6.24 -31.16
CA ALA A 15 2.20 -7.52 -30.58
C ALA A 15 2.89 -8.48 -31.58
N LYS A 16 3.11 -8.02 -32.82
CA LYS A 16 3.76 -8.82 -33.87
C LYS A 16 5.15 -9.26 -33.39
N ASP A 17 5.43 -10.56 -33.56
CA ASP A 17 6.71 -11.20 -33.23
C ASP A 17 7.06 -11.23 -31.72
N ILE A 18 6.06 -11.03 -30.85
CA ILE A 18 6.24 -11.10 -29.40
C ILE A 18 5.47 -12.32 -28.85
N PRO A 19 6.14 -13.27 -28.17
CA PRO A 19 5.47 -14.42 -27.56
C PRO A 19 4.39 -13.95 -26.58
N SER A 20 3.16 -14.40 -26.80
CA SER A 20 2.02 -14.04 -25.93
C SER A 20 1.89 -14.93 -24.68
N GLU A 21 2.80 -15.90 -24.54
CA GLU A 21 2.96 -16.76 -23.37
C GLU A 21 4.04 -16.17 -22.44
N GLY A 22 3.64 -15.21 -21.62
CA GLY A 22 4.47 -14.62 -20.58
C GLY A 22 3.64 -14.33 -19.34
N ASN A 23 4.26 -14.40 -18.16
CA ASN A 23 3.58 -14.18 -16.87
C ASN A 23 3.12 -12.72 -16.67
N GLY A 24 3.45 -11.81 -17.59
CA GLY A 24 2.93 -10.44 -17.61
C GLY A 24 3.08 -9.77 -18.97
N PHE A 25 2.06 -9.00 -19.36
CA PHE A 25 2.11 -8.08 -20.49
C PHE A 25 1.65 -6.68 -20.05
N SER A 26 2.25 -5.65 -20.63
CA SER A 26 1.83 -4.25 -20.44
C SER A 26 1.54 -3.62 -21.79
N PHE A 27 0.38 -2.98 -21.90
CA PHE A 27 -0.04 -2.26 -23.10
C PHE A 27 -0.38 -0.83 -22.74
N THR A 28 0.25 0.12 -23.42
CA THR A 28 -0.06 1.54 -23.31
C THR A 28 -0.55 2.03 -24.66
N SER A 29 -1.83 2.42 -24.73
CA SER A 29 -2.44 2.92 -25.97
C SER A 29 -2.02 4.36 -26.27
N ARG A 30 -2.11 4.75 -27.55
CA ARG A 30 -1.87 6.14 -27.98
C ARG A 30 -2.73 7.15 -27.20
N ARG A 31 -4.04 6.88 -27.11
CA ARG A 31 -5.00 7.75 -26.41
C ARG A 31 -4.64 7.95 -24.95
N PHE A 32 -4.20 6.89 -24.27
CA PHE A 32 -3.74 7.00 -22.89
C PHE A 32 -2.46 7.85 -22.80
N GLY A 33 -1.49 7.62 -23.69
CA GLY A 33 -0.27 8.42 -23.76
C GLY A 33 -0.53 9.91 -23.99
N GLU A 34 -1.47 10.26 -24.85
CA GLU A 34 -1.92 11.64 -25.08
C GLU A 34 -2.56 12.26 -23.83
N THR A 35 -3.34 11.48 -23.09
CA THR A 35 -3.99 11.94 -21.85
C THR A 35 -2.97 12.21 -20.75
N VAL A 36 -1.97 11.34 -20.61
CA VAL A 36 -0.87 11.51 -19.64
C VAL A 36 -0.10 12.79 -19.91
N ILE A 37 0.16 13.13 -21.19
CA ILE A 37 0.82 14.39 -21.56
C ILE A 37 0.01 15.60 -21.11
N GLN A 38 -1.32 15.58 -21.30
CA GLN A 38 -2.17 16.68 -20.85
C GLN A 38 -2.08 16.88 -19.33
N LEU A 39 -2.13 15.80 -18.56
CA LEU A 39 -2.01 15.84 -17.10
C LEU A 39 -0.63 16.29 -16.65
N GLN A 40 0.44 15.79 -17.28
CA GLN A 40 1.82 16.20 -16.98
C GLN A 40 2.05 17.68 -17.27
N ARG A 41 1.52 18.21 -18.38
CA ARG A 41 1.59 19.65 -18.72
C ARG A 41 0.87 20.51 -17.70
N GLN A 42 -0.33 20.08 -17.27
CA GLN A 42 -1.06 20.76 -16.21
C GLN A 42 -0.29 20.75 -14.88
N ALA A 43 0.34 19.64 -14.51
CA ALA A 43 1.15 19.55 -13.30
C ALA A 43 2.41 20.44 -13.37
N LEU A 44 3.13 20.44 -14.50
CA LEU A 44 4.31 21.29 -14.71
C LEU A 44 3.96 22.78 -14.68
N SER A 45 2.81 23.18 -15.26
CA SER A 45 2.35 24.58 -15.20
C SER A 45 2.03 25.07 -13.78
N ARG A 46 1.74 24.15 -12.85
CA ARG A 46 1.48 24.47 -11.43
C ARG A 46 2.75 24.51 -10.59
N SER A 47 3.88 24.05 -11.13
CA SER A 47 5.16 24.06 -10.44
C SER A 47 5.89 25.39 -10.69
N ALA A 48 5.39 26.47 -10.10
CA ALA A 48 5.92 27.82 -10.28
C ALA A 48 7.33 28.04 -9.65
N ASN A 49 7.77 27.17 -8.74
CA ASN A 49 8.99 27.35 -7.95
C ASN A 49 10.10 26.32 -8.24
N THR A 50 10.09 25.64 -9.39
CA THR A 50 11.19 24.72 -9.75
C THR A 50 12.36 25.52 -10.32
N PRO A 51 13.59 25.39 -9.79
CA PRO A 51 14.78 26.01 -10.37
C PRO A 51 14.94 25.64 -11.86
N ALA A 52 15.31 26.60 -12.71
CA ALA A 52 15.40 26.41 -14.16
C ALA A 52 16.20 25.16 -14.61
N PRO A 53 17.36 24.82 -14.02
CA PRO A 53 18.12 23.64 -14.41
C PRO A 53 17.37 22.34 -14.13
N LEU A 54 16.61 22.29 -13.04
CA LEU A 54 15.80 21.13 -12.67
C LEU A 54 14.55 21.03 -13.54
N LYS A 55 13.94 22.17 -13.90
CA LYS A 55 12.80 22.22 -14.81
C LYS A 55 13.17 21.72 -16.20
N GLU A 56 14.29 22.17 -16.76
CA GLU A 56 14.81 21.71 -18.05
C GLU A 56 15.17 20.21 -18.02
N LEU A 57 15.80 19.74 -16.94
CA LEU A 57 16.07 18.32 -16.75
C LEU A 57 14.78 17.50 -16.72
N MET A 58 13.77 17.94 -15.97
CA MET A 58 12.47 17.27 -15.91
C MET A 58 11.76 17.27 -17.26
N GLU A 59 11.78 18.38 -17.99
CA GLU A 59 11.21 18.50 -19.34
C GLU A 59 11.93 17.59 -20.35
N SER A 60 13.26 17.48 -20.27
CA SER A 60 14.05 16.60 -21.13
C SER A 60 13.80 15.11 -20.86
N LEU A 61 13.60 14.74 -19.59
CA LEU A 61 13.31 13.35 -19.17
C LEU A 61 11.87 12.94 -19.45
N LEU A 62 10.92 13.87 -19.36
CA LEU A 62 9.50 13.60 -19.58
C LEU A 62 9.09 13.71 -21.06
N ALA A 63 9.91 14.35 -21.90
CA ALA A 63 9.72 14.55 -23.35
C ALA A 63 8.24 14.78 -23.73
N PRO A 64 7.63 15.90 -23.26
CA PRO A 64 6.19 16.13 -23.21
C PRO A 64 5.53 16.45 -24.57
N ASP A 65 6.29 16.39 -25.66
CA ASP A 65 5.89 16.78 -27.01
C ASP A 65 5.30 15.62 -27.82
N LYS A 66 5.58 14.35 -27.47
CA LYS A 66 5.04 13.19 -28.20
C LYS A 66 4.50 12.10 -27.28
N ALA A 67 3.28 11.64 -27.58
CA ALA A 67 2.64 10.53 -26.89
C ALA A 67 3.54 9.28 -26.94
N THR A 68 3.84 8.73 -25.77
CA THR A 68 4.54 7.44 -25.67
C THR A 68 3.50 6.34 -25.64
N PHE A 69 3.58 5.43 -26.62
CA PHE A 69 2.77 4.23 -26.69
C PHE A 69 3.64 3.06 -27.11
N GLY A 70 3.30 1.89 -26.61
CA GLY A 70 4.13 0.70 -26.76
C GLY A 70 3.54 -0.49 -26.04
N TYR A 71 4.18 -1.63 -26.27
CA TYR A 71 3.83 -2.93 -25.73
C TYR A 71 5.09 -3.58 -25.18
N ALA A 72 4.99 -4.15 -23.99
CA ALA A 72 6.09 -4.89 -23.36
C ALA A 72 5.59 -6.24 -22.86
N VAL A 73 6.39 -7.27 -23.10
CA VAL A 73 6.21 -8.61 -22.52
C VAL A 73 7.38 -8.90 -21.62
N VAL A 74 7.04 -9.55 -20.52
CA VAL A 74 7.97 -10.01 -19.52
C VAL A 74 7.76 -11.51 -19.34
N ALA A 75 8.84 -12.25 -19.47
CA ALA A 75 8.88 -13.67 -19.22
C ALA A 75 9.92 -13.99 -18.14
N ASN A 76 9.52 -14.81 -17.18
CA ASN A 76 10.45 -15.44 -16.25
C ASN A 76 10.82 -16.80 -16.85
N THR A 77 12.07 -16.98 -17.25
CA THR A 77 12.60 -18.23 -17.80
C THR A 77 13.48 -18.90 -16.75
N SER A 78 13.83 -20.17 -16.98
CA SER A 78 14.81 -20.89 -16.15
C SER A 78 16.20 -20.24 -16.13
N GLU A 79 16.50 -19.39 -17.12
CA GLU A 79 17.77 -18.69 -17.27
C GLU A 79 17.71 -17.23 -16.78
N GLY A 80 16.53 -16.75 -16.36
CA GLY A 80 16.35 -15.44 -15.77
C GLY A 80 15.20 -14.64 -16.37
N TRP A 81 15.32 -13.32 -16.29
CA TRP A 81 14.27 -12.39 -16.64
C TRP A 81 14.44 -11.86 -18.06
N LEU A 82 13.50 -12.16 -18.94
CA LEU A 82 13.46 -11.64 -20.31
C LEU A 82 12.40 -10.55 -20.42
N SER A 83 12.80 -9.40 -20.97
CA SER A 83 11.88 -8.33 -21.34
C SER A 83 12.05 -7.98 -22.81
N ALA A 84 10.93 -8.04 -23.55
CA ALA A 84 10.85 -7.60 -24.93
C ALA A 84 9.84 -6.47 -25.01
N ALA A 85 10.20 -5.36 -25.64
CA ALA A 85 9.32 -4.20 -25.78
C ALA A 85 9.39 -3.60 -27.19
N ASN A 86 8.25 -3.13 -27.69
CA ASN A 86 8.12 -2.41 -28.95
C ASN A 86 7.31 -1.12 -28.73
N GLY A 87 7.70 -0.02 -29.36
CA GLY A 87 7.04 1.28 -29.16
C GLY A 87 7.48 2.34 -30.16
N ASN A 88 6.80 3.49 -30.14
CA ASN A 88 7.03 4.59 -31.08
C ASN A 88 8.24 5.49 -30.74
N ARG A 89 9.08 5.08 -29.79
CA ARG A 89 10.31 5.76 -29.36
C ARG A 89 11.43 4.71 -29.19
N SER A 90 12.69 5.14 -29.27
CA SER A 90 13.87 4.26 -29.13
C SER A 90 13.80 3.40 -27.86
N ALA A 91 14.30 2.17 -27.93
CA ALA A 91 14.20 1.15 -26.87
C ALA A 91 14.53 1.67 -25.46
N ALA A 92 15.48 2.60 -25.31
CA ALA A 92 15.81 3.26 -24.03
C ALA A 92 14.61 3.91 -23.31
N ASN A 93 13.64 4.49 -24.03
CA ASN A 93 12.46 5.13 -23.43
C ASN A 93 11.34 4.12 -23.12
N ALA A 94 11.27 2.99 -23.83
CA ALA A 94 10.36 1.90 -23.53
C ALA A 94 10.81 1.12 -22.27
N PHE A 95 12.13 0.97 -22.10
CA PHE A 95 12.73 0.35 -20.91
C PHE A 95 12.53 1.16 -19.62
N LEU A 96 12.36 2.49 -19.67
CA LEU A 96 12.02 3.31 -18.50
C LEU A 96 10.54 3.16 -18.09
N ALA A 97 9.64 2.90 -19.04
CA ALA A 97 8.21 2.78 -18.78
C ALA A 97 7.81 1.43 -18.17
N ALA A 98 8.49 0.33 -18.52
CA ALA A 98 8.13 -1.00 -18.02
C ALA A 98 8.34 -1.15 -16.50
N PRO A 99 9.46 -0.71 -15.89
CA PRO A 99 9.63 -0.73 -14.43
C PRO A 99 8.69 0.25 -13.72
N VAL A 100 8.43 1.44 -14.27
CA VAL A 100 7.54 2.43 -13.64
C VAL A 100 6.09 1.97 -13.69
N ALA A 101 5.64 1.34 -14.78
CA ALA A 101 4.30 0.77 -14.89
C ALA A 101 4.10 -0.43 -13.96
N VAL A 102 5.08 -1.35 -13.88
CA VAL A 102 5.02 -2.48 -12.95
C VAL A 102 5.10 -1.98 -11.50
N THR A 103 6.02 -1.07 -11.17
CA THR A 103 6.11 -0.50 -9.81
C THR A 103 4.84 0.27 -9.43
N ALA A 104 4.21 1.00 -10.34
CA ALA A 104 2.97 1.73 -10.07
C ALA A 104 1.74 0.80 -9.93
N VAL A 105 1.64 -0.27 -10.72
CA VAL A 105 0.55 -1.26 -10.62
C VAL A 105 0.76 -2.17 -9.40
N SER A 106 1.98 -2.63 -9.18
CA SER A 106 2.37 -3.37 -7.98
C SER A 106 2.15 -2.51 -6.74
N ALA A 107 2.57 -1.24 -6.71
CA ALA A 107 2.23 -0.34 -5.61
C ALA A 107 0.72 -0.13 -5.49
N GLY A 108 0.00 0.03 -6.60
CA GLY A 108 -1.46 0.22 -6.60
C GLY A 108 -2.25 -0.95 -6.01
N MET A 109 -1.79 -2.19 -6.15
CA MET A 109 -2.40 -3.39 -5.53
C MET A 109 -1.79 -3.72 -4.16
N LEU A 110 -0.50 -3.43 -3.97
CA LEU A 110 0.20 -3.66 -2.72
C LEU A 110 -0.24 -2.68 -1.64
N LEU A 111 -0.55 -1.42 -1.98
CA LEU A 111 -1.07 -0.42 -1.04
C LEU A 111 -2.40 -0.82 -0.38
N PRO A 112 -3.46 -1.23 -1.11
CA PRO A 112 -4.70 -1.69 -0.47
C PRO A 112 -4.52 -3.01 0.28
N ALA A 113 -3.68 -3.92 -0.21
CA ALA A 113 -3.34 -5.15 0.50
C ALA A 113 -2.57 -4.88 1.81
N LEU A 114 -1.59 -3.97 1.76
CA LEU A 114 -0.78 -3.53 2.90
C LEU A 114 -1.61 -2.72 3.89
N ALA A 115 -2.55 -1.89 3.42
CA ALA A 115 -3.48 -1.17 4.28
C ALA A 115 -4.37 -2.14 5.07
N LYS A 116 -4.93 -3.15 4.39
CA LYS A 116 -5.71 -4.22 5.04
C LYS A 116 -4.85 -5.05 6.00
N ALA A 117 -3.63 -5.42 5.60
CA ALA A 117 -2.70 -6.16 6.45
C ALA A 117 -2.30 -5.36 7.70
N LYS A 118 -2.02 -4.05 7.54
CA LYS A 118 -1.73 -3.12 8.63
C LYS A 118 -2.92 -3.01 9.59
N GLN A 119 -4.14 -2.83 9.07
CA GLN A 119 -5.35 -2.77 9.89
C GLN A 119 -5.56 -4.07 10.68
N ARG A 120 -5.35 -5.23 10.04
CA ARG A 120 -5.44 -6.53 10.73
C ARG A 120 -4.37 -6.69 11.81
N ALA A 121 -3.13 -6.31 11.53
CA ALA A 121 -2.04 -6.35 12.50
C ALA A 121 -2.28 -5.41 13.69
N GLN A 122 -2.76 -4.18 13.43
CA GLN A 122 -3.14 -3.23 14.48
C GLN A 122 -4.24 -3.79 15.38
N ASN A 123 -5.25 -4.44 14.81
CA ASN A 123 -6.32 -5.08 15.59
C ASN A 123 -5.78 -6.23 16.46
N LEU A 124 -5.00 -7.14 15.89
CA LEU A 124 -4.41 -8.27 16.62
C LEU A 124 -3.51 -7.80 17.77
N ALA A 125 -2.65 -6.82 17.53
CA ALA A 125 -1.81 -6.23 18.55
C ALA A 125 -2.65 -5.52 19.63
N CYS A 126 -3.72 -4.84 19.25
CA CYS A 126 -4.63 -4.21 20.20
C CYS A 126 -5.34 -5.23 21.09
N ILE A 127 -5.82 -6.35 20.54
CA ILE A 127 -6.42 -7.46 21.30
C ILE A 127 -5.40 -8.04 22.29
N ASN A 128 -4.14 -8.20 21.86
CA ASN A 128 -3.08 -8.67 22.75
C ASN A 128 -2.83 -7.70 23.93
N ASN A 129 -2.83 -6.39 23.65
CA ASN A 129 -2.72 -5.38 24.71
C ASN A 129 -3.93 -5.43 25.67
N LEU A 130 -5.15 -5.59 25.16
CA LEU A 130 -6.35 -5.73 25.99
C LEU A 130 -6.26 -6.96 26.91
N ARG A 131 -5.74 -8.09 26.40
CA ARG A 131 -5.49 -9.30 27.22
C ARG A 131 -4.44 -9.07 28.30
N GLN A 132 -3.37 -8.35 27.98
CA GLN A 132 -2.35 -7.97 28.97
C GLN A 132 -2.95 -7.08 30.07
N ILE A 133 -3.80 -6.12 29.71
CA ILE A 133 -4.51 -5.26 30.68
C ILE A 133 -5.45 -6.11 31.53
N GLU A 134 -6.23 -7.02 30.92
CA GLU A 134 -7.13 -7.92 31.65
C GLU A 134 -6.38 -8.78 32.66
N LEU A 135 -5.22 -9.32 32.27
CA LEU A 135 -4.36 -10.11 33.16
C LEU A 135 -3.78 -9.25 34.28
N ALA A 136 -3.26 -8.07 33.95
CA ALA A 136 -2.69 -7.12 34.92
C ALA A 136 -3.72 -6.71 35.97
N LYS A 137 -4.98 -6.47 35.57
CA LYS A 137 -6.09 -6.17 36.50
C LYS A 137 -6.31 -7.29 37.51
N LYS A 138 -6.32 -8.54 37.03
CA LYS A 138 -6.54 -9.73 37.89
C LYS A 138 -5.37 -9.96 38.85
N MET A 139 -4.14 -9.76 38.37
CA MET A 139 -2.94 -9.83 39.21
C MET A 139 -2.96 -8.75 40.29
N TRP A 140 -3.21 -7.49 39.90
CA TRP A 140 -3.34 -6.38 40.85
C TRP A 140 -4.42 -6.64 41.89
N ALA A 141 -5.59 -7.16 41.48
CA ALA A 141 -6.68 -7.46 42.39
C ALA A 141 -6.30 -8.55 43.40
N THR A 142 -5.60 -9.58 42.93
CA THR A 142 -5.10 -10.68 43.79
C THR A 142 -4.10 -10.15 44.82
N ASP A 143 -3.10 -9.39 44.37
CA ASP A 143 -2.04 -8.88 45.24
C ASP A 143 -2.54 -7.83 46.26
N ASN A 144 -3.63 -7.13 45.94
CA ASN A 144 -4.22 -6.09 46.79
C ASN A 144 -5.53 -6.51 47.48
N ASN A 145 -5.88 -7.80 47.44
CA ASN A 145 -7.13 -8.35 47.98
C ASN A 145 -8.38 -7.54 47.57
N LYS A 146 -8.50 -7.22 46.27
CA LYS A 146 -9.63 -6.49 45.69
C LYS A 146 -10.60 -7.45 45.00
N GLY A 147 -11.88 -7.13 45.05
CA GLY A 147 -12.94 -7.84 44.32
C GLY A 147 -13.21 -7.28 42.92
N ASP A 148 -14.15 -7.91 42.21
CA ASP A 148 -14.45 -7.63 40.80
C ASP A 148 -14.95 -6.20 40.52
N THR A 149 -15.54 -5.54 41.51
CA THR A 149 -16.04 -4.16 41.36
C THR A 149 -14.96 -3.09 41.52
N ALA A 150 -13.75 -3.47 41.93
CA ALA A 150 -12.65 -2.53 42.09
C ALA A 150 -12.08 -2.12 40.72
N THR A 151 -11.81 -0.84 40.54
CA THR A 151 -11.22 -0.31 39.30
C THR A 151 -9.79 0.16 39.59
N PRO A 152 -8.76 -0.51 39.04
CA PRO A 152 -7.39 -0.06 39.22
C PRO A 152 -7.11 1.23 38.45
N ALA A 153 -6.26 2.09 39.02
CA ALA A 153 -5.73 3.22 38.29
C ALA A 153 -4.65 2.77 37.30
N ARG A 154 -4.39 3.62 36.30
CA ARG A 154 -3.36 3.35 35.29
C ARG A 154 -1.96 3.16 35.90
N SER A 155 -1.65 3.90 36.97
CA SER A 155 -0.41 3.77 37.75
C SER A 155 -0.28 2.38 38.37
N ASP A 156 -1.37 1.83 38.87
CA ASP A 156 -1.39 0.57 39.62
C ASP A 156 -1.05 -0.62 38.73
N LEU A 157 -1.41 -0.54 37.44
CA LEU A 157 -1.13 -1.60 36.46
C LEU A 157 0.28 -1.51 35.87
N SER A 158 0.99 -0.39 36.05
CA SER A 158 2.28 -0.16 35.39
C SER A 158 3.35 -1.18 35.78
N SER A 159 3.32 -1.71 37.01
CA SER A 159 4.23 -2.76 37.49
C SER A 159 3.91 -4.16 36.95
N TYR A 160 2.67 -4.39 36.53
CA TYR A 160 2.20 -5.68 36.02
C TYR A 160 2.29 -5.79 34.49
N LEU A 161 2.58 -4.68 33.82
CA LEU A 161 2.76 -4.63 32.37
C LEU A 161 4.24 -4.69 32.03
N SER A 162 4.63 -5.52 31.08
CA SER A 162 6.03 -5.67 30.64
C SER A 162 6.59 -4.46 29.87
N SER A 163 5.80 -3.40 29.68
CA SER A 163 6.13 -2.22 28.89
C SER A 163 6.66 -1.09 29.75
N LYS A 164 7.64 -0.31 29.25
CA LYS A 164 8.18 0.91 29.88
C LYS A 164 7.19 2.10 29.79
N GLY A 165 5.95 1.88 30.17
CA GLY A 165 4.85 2.83 30.05
C GLY A 165 3.55 2.12 29.72
N PHE A 166 2.43 2.81 29.91
CA PHE A 166 1.12 2.24 29.64
C PHE A 166 0.93 1.98 28.14
N LEU A 167 0.30 0.84 27.82
CA LEU A 167 0.11 0.38 26.44
C LEU A 167 -0.64 1.43 25.62
N THR A 168 -0.18 1.65 24.39
CA THR A 168 -0.83 2.54 23.41
C THR A 168 -1.39 1.69 22.27
N CYS A 169 -2.59 2.00 21.80
CA CYS A 169 -3.18 1.27 20.69
C CYS A 169 -2.42 1.58 19.39
N PRO A 170 -1.95 0.57 18.64
CA PRO A 170 -1.27 0.79 17.36
C PRO A 170 -2.14 1.46 16.28
N GLY A 171 -3.46 1.50 16.49
CA GLY A 171 -4.43 2.25 15.68
C GLY A 171 -4.67 3.70 16.14
N GLY A 172 -3.98 4.18 17.17
CA GLY A 172 -4.11 5.55 17.71
C GLY A 172 -5.18 5.72 18.80
N GLY A 173 -5.84 4.64 19.22
CA GLY A 173 -6.82 4.66 20.31
C GLY A 173 -6.23 4.70 21.73
N SER A 174 -7.11 4.96 22.69
CA SER A 174 -6.84 4.83 24.12
C SER A 174 -7.54 3.60 24.68
N TYR A 175 -6.97 3.05 25.76
CA TYR A 175 -7.58 1.95 26.51
C TYR A 175 -8.30 2.46 27.74
N THR A 176 -9.50 1.93 27.96
CA THR A 176 -10.28 2.06 29.19
C THR A 176 -10.14 0.75 29.97
N ILE A 177 -9.69 0.83 31.22
CA ILE A 177 -9.35 -0.34 32.02
C ILE A 177 -10.60 -1.05 32.54
N ASN A 178 -11.63 -0.30 32.93
CA ASN A 178 -12.85 -0.77 33.61
C ASN A 178 -12.58 -1.53 34.94
N SER A 179 -13.65 -1.87 35.67
CA SER A 179 -13.56 -2.66 36.91
C SER A 179 -12.98 -4.05 36.66
N VAL A 180 -12.39 -4.70 37.65
CA VAL A 180 -11.73 -6.03 37.51
C VAL A 180 -12.64 -7.06 36.82
N GLY A 181 -13.94 -7.06 37.11
CA GLY A 181 -14.94 -7.95 36.51
C GLY A 181 -15.39 -7.60 35.10
N GLU A 182 -15.14 -6.36 34.64
CA GLU A 182 -15.51 -5.92 33.29
C GLU A 182 -14.31 -6.00 32.34
N PRO A 183 -14.50 -6.37 31.06
CA PRO A 183 -13.39 -6.39 30.10
C PRO A 183 -12.86 -4.96 29.85
N PRO A 184 -11.54 -4.79 29.66
CA PRO A 184 -11.00 -3.52 29.19
C PRO A 184 -11.44 -3.26 27.74
N GLU A 185 -11.56 -1.99 27.37
CA GLU A 185 -12.03 -1.55 26.06
C GLU A 185 -11.03 -0.65 25.35
N CYS A 186 -11.12 -0.59 24.02
CA CYS A 186 -10.38 0.36 23.19
C CYS A 186 -11.35 1.33 22.52
N SER A 187 -10.97 2.60 22.40
CA SER A 187 -11.78 3.62 21.72
C SER A 187 -11.88 3.44 20.20
N VAL A 188 -11.06 2.57 19.60
CA VAL A 188 -11.08 2.31 18.15
C VAL A 188 -12.14 1.26 17.80
N ALA A 189 -13.03 1.60 16.87
CA ALA A 189 -14.07 0.69 16.41
C ALA A 189 -13.49 -0.63 15.86
N GLY A 190 -14.04 -1.76 16.29
CA GLY A 190 -13.61 -3.10 15.90
C GLY A 190 -12.43 -3.67 16.70
N HIS A 191 -11.74 -2.85 17.51
CA HIS A 191 -10.70 -3.32 18.43
C HIS A 191 -11.33 -3.76 19.76
N LYS A 192 -11.97 -4.93 19.76
CA LYS A 192 -12.65 -5.48 20.94
C LYS A 192 -12.12 -6.85 21.28
N LEU A 193 -12.10 -7.18 22.57
CA LEU A 193 -11.86 -8.55 23.00
C LEU A 193 -12.99 -9.44 22.44
N PRO A 194 -12.67 -10.56 21.78
CA PRO A 194 -13.69 -11.52 21.39
C PRO A 194 -14.38 -12.09 22.63
N ALA A 195 -15.70 -12.30 22.56
CA ALA A 195 -16.45 -12.97 23.61
C ALA A 195 -15.84 -14.35 23.89
N ARG A 196 -15.70 -14.70 25.17
CA ARG A 196 -15.24 -16.01 25.61
C ARG A 196 -16.28 -17.08 25.37
#